data_AF-A0A7X7X709-F1
#
_entry.id   AF-A0A7X7X709-F1
#
_cell.length_a   1.000
_cell.length_b   1.000
_cell.length_c   1.000
_cell.angle_alpha   90.00
_cell.angle_beta   90.00
_cell.angle_gamma   90.00
#
_symmetry.space_group_name_H-M   'P 1'
#
loop_
_entity.id
_entity.type
_entity.pdbx_description
1 polymer ?
#
loop_
_entity_poly.entity_id
_entity_poly.type
_entity_poly.pdbx_seq_one_letter_code
_entity_poly.pdbx_strand_id
1 'polypeptide(L)'
;MAWRLLDCGGLDGWTIHSIYEAVAKEVGKGNSPNTLINCHPAWPYVCLGVNQLLEKEVEEEFCKKNNVPILRRQAGGGAVFLDPYQFFYHIVAKNDDPIVMGDPVTVSERLLRPTVSTYKTFGCDASFKPLNDVVIGHRKASGNALANMHGASFFVGNVIMDADVEMMAQVLKVPSEKFRDKIIESVREHMTSLKRELGRDVTYEEVQKVYLPAFENDLGVKLERGQLTDAEQKHLDEIFAITKTEEWVHRRTRGHEKLMDMSGKRTKVMSGLIIAEADLKSDKLVRTTLSIKDDHIDDIVISGDFFIAPIDSLPELENTLKGKKMDRDELLTAVNGFFASGPKVFGVKPEDIVEVIFKARDNSVGVVG
;
A
#
# COMPACT_ATOMS: atom_id res chain seq x y z
N MET A 1 -26.08 -5.03 -17.27
CA MET A 1 -26.38 -4.47 -15.93
C MET A 1 -25.89 -3.03 -15.90
N ALA A 2 -26.61 -2.08 -15.31
CA ALA A 2 -26.16 -0.69 -15.23
C ALA A 2 -25.24 -0.50 -14.00
N TRP A 3 -24.10 0.14 -14.21
CA TRP A 3 -23.13 0.53 -13.19
C TRP A 3 -22.95 2.04 -13.21
N ARG A 4 -22.71 2.66 -12.05
CA ARG A 4 -22.45 4.10 -11.98
C ARG A 4 -21.00 4.40 -12.36
N LEU A 5 -20.81 5.46 -13.13
CA LEU A 5 -19.51 6.05 -13.43
C LEU A 5 -19.33 7.34 -12.64
N LEU A 6 -18.33 7.38 -11.76
CA LEU A 6 -17.82 8.59 -11.13
C LEU A 6 -16.55 9.03 -11.88
N ASP A 7 -16.73 10.01 -12.77
CA ASP A 7 -15.64 10.61 -13.53
C ASP A 7 -15.10 11.83 -12.79
N CYS A 8 -14.04 11.62 -12.00
CA CYS A 8 -13.58 12.61 -11.03
C CYS A 8 -12.45 13.51 -11.54
N GLY A 9 -11.81 13.17 -12.67
CA GLY A 9 -10.64 13.91 -13.18
C GLY A 9 -9.48 13.94 -12.17
N GLY A 10 -8.85 15.11 -12.03
CA GLY A 10 -7.73 15.32 -11.12
C GLY A 10 -8.16 15.39 -9.66
N LEU A 11 -7.64 14.50 -8.82
CA LEU A 11 -7.93 14.43 -7.38
C LEU A 11 -6.67 14.57 -6.52
N ASP A 12 -6.84 15.05 -5.29
CA ASP A 12 -5.79 14.98 -4.29
C ASP A 12 -5.53 13.53 -3.85
N GLY A 13 -4.31 13.26 -3.35
CA GLY A 13 -3.90 11.92 -2.95
C GLY A 13 -4.75 11.32 -1.82
N TRP A 14 -5.24 12.13 -0.89
CA TRP A 14 -6.15 11.65 0.17
C TRP A 14 -7.44 11.11 -0.43
N THR A 15 -8.02 11.84 -1.38
CA THR A 15 -9.27 11.46 -2.04
C THR A 15 -9.10 10.17 -2.84
N ILE A 16 -8.03 10.05 -3.63
CA ILE A 16 -7.72 8.83 -4.39
C ILE A 16 -7.62 7.61 -3.47
N HIS A 17 -7.00 7.76 -2.30
CA HIS A 17 -6.80 6.67 -1.34
C HIS A 17 -7.98 6.43 -0.38
N SER A 18 -9.10 7.14 -0.52
CA SER A 18 -10.24 7.05 0.40
C SER A 18 -11.61 6.94 -0.28
N ILE A 19 -11.76 7.44 -1.51
CA ILE A 19 -13.05 7.50 -2.20
C ILE A 19 -13.69 6.12 -2.40
N TYR A 20 -12.88 5.10 -2.72
CA TYR A 20 -13.38 3.74 -2.93
C TYR A 20 -13.95 3.12 -1.64
N GLU A 21 -13.40 3.48 -0.47
CA GLU A 21 -13.89 2.98 0.82
C GLU A 21 -15.22 3.66 1.18
N ALA A 22 -15.31 4.97 0.98
CA ALA A 22 -16.54 5.72 1.19
C ALA A 22 -17.69 5.18 0.33
N VAL A 23 -17.42 4.92 -0.94
CA VAL A 23 -18.38 4.30 -1.87
C VAL A 23 -18.71 2.86 -1.48
N ALA A 24 -17.71 2.06 -1.07
CA ALA A 24 -17.90 0.66 -0.68
C ALA A 24 -18.89 0.51 0.50
N LYS A 25 -18.91 1.47 1.44
CA LYS A 25 -19.86 1.46 2.56
C LYS A 25 -21.32 1.50 2.11
N GLU A 26 -21.65 2.27 1.08
CA GLU A 26 -23.04 2.40 0.59
C GLU A 26 -23.38 1.36 -0.48
N VAL A 27 -22.41 0.96 -1.32
CA VAL A 27 -22.57 -0.17 -2.25
C VAL A 27 -22.81 -1.47 -1.49
N GLY A 28 -22.04 -1.74 -0.44
CA GLY A 28 -22.19 -2.95 0.37
C GLY A 28 -23.54 -3.04 1.10
N LYS A 29 -24.13 -1.90 1.46
CA LYS A 29 -25.50 -1.80 2.01
C LYS A 29 -26.59 -1.94 0.94
N GLY A 30 -26.25 -1.82 -0.34
CA GLY A 30 -27.20 -1.77 -1.45
C GLY A 30 -27.88 -0.41 -1.64
N ASN A 31 -27.38 0.65 -1.00
CA ASN A 31 -27.90 2.01 -1.13
C ASN A 31 -27.33 2.75 -2.35
N SER A 32 -26.19 2.28 -2.87
CA SER A 32 -25.56 2.80 -4.08
C SER A 32 -25.33 1.67 -5.09
N PRO A 33 -25.41 1.96 -6.40
CA PRO A 33 -25.11 0.99 -7.44
C PRO A 33 -23.62 0.63 -7.45
N ASN A 34 -23.28 -0.54 -7.99
CA ASN A 34 -21.90 -0.87 -8.31
C ASN A 34 -21.29 0.26 -9.16
N THR A 35 -20.07 0.65 -8.83
CA THR A 35 -19.51 1.92 -9.26
C THR A 35 -18.11 1.72 -9.83
N LEU A 36 -17.86 2.27 -11.02
CA LEU A 36 -16.53 2.56 -11.53
C LEU A 36 -16.20 4.01 -11.21
N ILE A 37 -15.05 4.25 -10.58
CA ILE A 37 -14.51 5.58 -10.30
C ILE A 37 -13.24 5.72 -11.13
N ASN A 38 -13.13 6.74 -11.96
CA ASN A 38 -11.89 7.04 -12.68
C ASN A 38 -11.35 8.42 -12.29
N CYS A 39 -10.04 8.50 -12.10
CA CYS A 39 -9.36 9.72 -11.65
C CYS A 39 -7.87 9.68 -12.01
N HIS A 40 -7.17 10.79 -11.77
CA HIS A 40 -5.72 10.83 -11.75
C HIS A 40 -5.23 11.74 -10.62
N PRO A 41 -3.99 11.58 -10.14
CA PRO A 41 -3.40 12.55 -9.21
C PRO A 41 -3.38 13.94 -9.83
N ALA A 42 -3.85 14.94 -9.09
CA ALA A 42 -3.78 16.33 -9.51
C ALA A 42 -2.34 16.89 -9.39
N TRP A 43 -1.51 16.31 -8.51
CA TRP A 43 -0.10 16.67 -8.30
C TRP A 43 0.69 15.47 -7.75
N PRO A 44 2.03 15.47 -7.87
CA PRO A 44 2.87 14.41 -7.34
C PRO A 44 2.83 14.31 -5.81
N TYR A 45 2.88 13.09 -5.28
CA TYR A 45 2.91 12.81 -3.85
C TYR A 45 3.54 11.45 -3.54
N VAL A 46 3.95 11.24 -2.27
CA VAL A 46 4.37 9.92 -1.76
C VAL A 46 3.34 9.41 -0.76
N CYS A 47 2.95 8.14 -0.88
CA CYS A 47 1.96 7.50 -0.03
C CYS A 47 2.51 6.24 0.65
N LEU A 48 2.58 6.27 1.98
CA LEU A 48 2.98 5.16 2.84
C LEU A 48 1.86 4.13 2.97
N GLY A 49 2.23 2.85 3.07
CA GLY A 49 1.34 1.82 3.58
C GLY A 49 1.05 2.00 5.07
N VAL A 50 -0.10 1.51 5.54
CA VAL A 50 -0.60 1.75 6.90
C VAL A 50 0.35 1.31 8.03
N ASN A 51 1.20 0.32 7.77
CA ASN A 51 2.13 -0.29 8.73
C ASN A 51 3.59 0.16 8.58
N GLN A 52 3.90 1.01 7.62
CA GLN A 52 5.27 1.48 7.38
C GLN A 52 5.68 2.62 8.33
N LEU A 53 6.96 2.74 8.65
CA LEU A 53 7.50 3.87 9.43
C LEU A 53 7.93 4.98 8.49
N LEU A 54 7.40 6.19 8.68
CA LEU A 54 7.69 7.32 7.81
C LEU A 54 9.21 7.55 7.70
N GLU A 55 9.85 7.59 8.86
CA GLU A 55 11.25 7.89 9.11
C GLU A 55 12.21 6.84 8.53
N LYS A 56 11.70 5.69 8.11
CA LYS A 56 12.48 4.60 7.50
C LYS A 56 12.18 4.41 6.01
N GLU A 57 11.09 4.95 5.49
CA GLU A 57 10.66 4.74 4.11
C GLU A 57 10.81 5.97 3.22
N VAL A 58 10.66 7.19 3.77
CA VAL A 58 10.57 8.42 2.97
C VAL A 58 11.69 9.39 3.34
N GLU A 59 12.27 10.02 2.33
CA GLU A 59 13.23 11.11 2.49
C GLU A 59 12.50 12.43 2.72
N GLU A 60 12.08 12.66 3.98
CA GLU A 60 11.19 13.76 4.37
C GLU A 60 11.71 15.14 3.98
N GLU A 61 13.01 15.40 4.15
CA GLU A 61 13.62 16.68 3.81
C GLU A 61 13.62 16.92 2.29
N PHE A 62 13.83 15.87 1.49
CA PHE A 62 13.69 15.96 0.03
C PHE A 62 12.25 16.27 -0.35
N CYS A 63 11.28 15.54 0.20
CA CYS A 63 9.86 15.76 -0.08
C CYS A 63 9.43 17.18 0.27
N LYS A 64 9.82 17.68 1.44
CA LYS A 64 9.54 19.05 1.91
C LYS A 64 10.15 20.10 0.98
N LYS A 65 11.42 19.95 0.59
CA LYS A 65 12.11 20.89 -0.30
C LYS A 65 11.50 20.94 -1.71
N ASN A 66 10.97 19.82 -2.19
CA ASN A 66 10.39 19.70 -3.53
C ASN A 66 8.85 19.82 -3.56
N ASN A 67 8.22 20.19 -2.43
CA ASN A 67 6.76 20.29 -2.29
C ASN A 67 6.02 19.01 -2.69
N VAL A 68 6.59 17.84 -2.35
CA VAL A 68 5.96 16.53 -2.52
C VAL A 68 5.24 16.17 -1.22
N PRO A 69 3.90 16.16 -1.16
CA PRO A 69 3.17 15.80 0.05
C PRO A 69 3.41 14.35 0.45
N ILE A 70 3.41 14.10 1.75
CA ILE A 70 3.56 12.78 2.35
C ILE A 70 2.21 12.37 2.91
N LEU A 71 1.70 11.24 2.44
CA LEU A 71 0.39 10.69 2.79
C LEU A 71 0.55 9.29 3.37
N ARG A 72 -0.50 8.81 4.03
CA ARG A 72 -0.61 7.40 4.44
C ARG A 72 -1.99 6.86 4.10
N ARG A 73 -2.05 5.73 3.40
CA ARG A 73 -3.31 5.05 3.09
C ARG A 73 -3.68 4.04 4.18
N GLN A 74 -4.97 3.70 4.26
CA GLN A 74 -5.52 2.69 5.18
C GLN A 74 -5.28 1.23 4.75
N ALA A 75 -4.39 1.01 3.78
CA ALA A 75 -4.04 -0.30 3.25
C ALA A 75 -2.56 -0.59 3.47
N GLY A 76 -2.21 -1.89 3.55
CA GLY A 76 -0.82 -2.35 3.56
C GLY A 76 -0.11 -2.13 2.22
N GLY A 77 1.01 -2.80 2.01
CA GLY A 77 1.90 -2.61 0.86
C GLY A 77 2.94 -1.51 1.09
N GLY A 78 3.86 -1.38 0.13
CA GLY A 78 5.00 -0.47 0.24
C GLY A 78 4.66 1.00 -0.01
N ALA A 79 5.66 1.86 0.17
CA ALA A 79 5.54 3.27 -0.14
C ALA A 79 5.51 3.42 -1.67
N VAL A 80 4.64 4.30 -2.17
CA VAL A 80 4.51 4.56 -3.60
C VAL A 80 4.60 6.05 -3.87
N PHE A 81 5.26 6.41 -4.96
CA PHE A 81 5.19 7.75 -5.53
C PHE A 81 4.16 7.73 -6.66
N LEU A 82 3.25 8.70 -6.66
CA LEU A 82 2.18 8.82 -7.64
C LEU A 82 2.11 10.26 -8.13
N ASP A 83 1.85 10.43 -9.43
CA ASP A 83 1.87 11.70 -10.13
C ASP A 83 0.74 11.78 -11.18
N PRO A 84 0.53 12.92 -11.85
CA PRO A 84 -0.55 13.07 -12.84
C PRO A 84 -0.46 12.13 -14.05
N TYR A 85 0.63 11.37 -14.20
CA TYR A 85 0.83 10.44 -15.31
C TYR A 85 0.26 9.04 -15.03
N GLN A 86 -0.67 8.94 -14.06
CA GLN A 86 -1.38 7.71 -13.71
C GLN A 86 -2.88 7.85 -14.01
N PHE A 87 -3.42 7.00 -14.88
CA PHE A 87 -4.88 6.86 -15.01
C PHE A 87 -5.34 5.82 -14.00
N PHE A 88 -5.97 6.25 -12.91
CA PHE A 88 -6.51 5.36 -11.88
C PHE A 88 -7.96 4.99 -12.17
N TYR A 89 -8.29 3.75 -11.84
CA TYR A 89 -9.66 3.28 -11.71
C TYR A 89 -9.86 2.56 -10.37
N HIS A 90 -11.05 2.74 -9.80
CA HIS A 90 -11.54 1.98 -8.66
C HIS A 90 -12.87 1.34 -9.03
N ILE A 91 -12.92 0.02 -8.94
CA ILE A 91 -14.11 -0.78 -9.21
C ILE A 91 -14.67 -1.15 -7.85
N VAL A 92 -15.87 -0.71 -7.52
CA VAL A 92 -16.54 -1.00 -6.25
C VAL A 92 -17.84 -1.74 -6.55
N ALA A 93 -17.94 -2.99 -6.11
CA ALA A 93 -19.10 -3.83 -6.36
C ALA A 93 -19.51 -4.57 -5.11
N LYS A 94 -20.81 -4.81 -4.95
CA LYS A 94 -21.32 -5.63 -3.86
C LYS A 94 -20.79 -7.06 -3.98
N ASN A 95 -20.51 -7.72 -2.86
CA ASN A 95 -19.82 -9.03 -2.86
C ASN A 95 -20.58 -10.18 -3.53
N ASP A 96 -21.89 -10.03 -3.69
CA ASP A 96 -22.75 -10.99 -4.39
C ASP A 96 -22.87 -10.70 -5.90
N ASP A 97 -22.19 -9.67 -6.42
CA ASP A 97 -22.16 -9.40 -7.85
C ASP A 97 -21.30 -10.44 -8.60
N PRO A 98 -21.81 -11.09 -9.66
CA PRO A 98 -21.09 -12.13 -10.40
C PRO A 98 -19.71 -11.70 -10.92
N ILE A 99 -19.48 -10.41 -11.17
CA ILE A 99 -18.20 -9.88 -11.65
C ILE A 99 -17.12 -9.97 -10.57
N VAL A 100 -17.46 -9.88 -9.29
CA VAL A 100 -16.50 -9.95 -8.17
C VAL A 100 -16.57 -11.24 -7.36
N MET A 101 -17.46 -12.16 -7.72
CA MET A 101 -17.50 -13.51 -7.17
C MET A 101 -16.43 -14.42 -7.80
N GLY A 102 -15.74 -15.16 -6.96
CA GLY A 102 -14.74 -16.17 -7.34
C GLY A 102 -13.52 -16.18 -6.41
N ASP A 103 -12.53 -16.99 -6.74
CA ASP A 103 -11.22 -16.88 -6.10
C ASP A 103 -10.49 -15.60 -6.55
N PRO A 104 -9.53 -15.10 -5.75
CA PRO A 104 -8.86 -13.82 -6.04
C PRO A 104 -8.15 -13.74 -7.39
N VAL A 105 -7.63 -14.85 -7.94
CA VAL A 105 -6.93 -14.85 -9.24
C VAL A 105 -7.96 -14.66 -10.34
N THR A 106 -9.02 -15.47 -10.35
CA THR A 106 -10.09 -15.39 -11.36
C THR A 106 -10.79 -14.03 -11.35
N VAL A 107 -11.04 -13.48 -10.15
CA VAL A 107 -11.62 -12.14 -10.01
C VAL A 107 -10.66 -11.08 -10.55
N SER A 108 -9.38 -11.13 -10.19
CA SER A 108 -8.38 -10.16 -10.68
C SER A 108 -8.21 -10.23 -12.19
N GLU A 109 -8.13 -11.44 -12.77
CA GLU A 109 -8.05 -11.62 -14.22
C GLU A 109 -9.25 -10.96 -14.92
N ARG A 110 -10.47 -11.22 -14.42
CA ARG A 110 -11.70 -10.64 -14.99
C ARG A 110 -11.68 -9.12 -14.91
N LEU A 111 -11.38 -8.55 -13.75
CA LEU A 111 -11.35 -7.11 -13.51
C LEU A 111 -10.23 -6.38 -14.26
N LEU A 112 -9.18 -7.09 -14.67
CA LEU A 112 -8.06 -6.54 -15.44
C LEU A 112 -8.20 -6.68 -16.96
N ARG A 113 -9.23 -7.37 -17.46
CA ARG A 113 -9.50 -7.44 -18.91
C ARG A 113 -9.60 -6.06 -19.55
N PRO A 114 -10.34 -5.08 -19.00
CA PRO A 114 -10.41 -3.72 -19.57
C PRO A 114 -9.04 -3.06 -19.69
N THR A 115 -8.17 -3.25 -18.70
CA THR A 115 -6.80 -2.71 -18.68
C THR A 115 -5.93 -3.37 -19.75
N VAL A 116 -6.00 -4.70 -19.88
CA VAL A 116 -5.31 -5.44 -20.95
C VAL A 116 -5.79 -4.98 -22.34
N SER A 117 -7.10 -4.89 -22.54
CA SER A 117 -7.71 -4.41 -23.79
C SER A 117 -7.33 -2.97 -24.11
N THR A 118 -7.18 -2.12 -23.09
CA THR A 118 -6.71 -0.73 -23.24
C THR A 118 -5.30 -0.70 -23.79
N TYR A 119 -4.36 -1.40 -23.17
CA TYR A 119 -2.98 -1.49 -23.69
C TYR A 119 -2.91 -2.06 -25.11
N LYS A 120 -3.70 -3.10 -25.42
CA LYS A 120 -3.78 -3.67 -26.76
C LYS A 120 -4.31 -2.69 -27.80
N THR A 121 -5.28 -1.85 -27.43
CA THR A 121 -5.80 -0.80 -28.31
C THR A 121 -4.76 0.27 -28.63
N PHE A 122 -3.85 0.55 -27.69
CA PHE A 122 -2.68 1.39 -27.93
C PHE A 122 -1.56 0.68 -28.74
N GLY A 123 -1.71 -0.61 -29.08
CA GLY A 123 -0.73 -1.37 -29.84
C GLY A 123 0.32 -2.10 -28.99
N CYS A 124 0.13 -2.18 -27.67
CA CYS A 124 1.00 -2.92 -26.77
C CYS A 124 0.54 -4.37 -26.60
N ASP A 125 1.45 -5.34 -26.67
CA ASP A 125 1.14 -6.76 -26.40
C ASP A 125 1.05 -7.02 -24.89
N ALA A 126 -0.03 -6.56 -24.27
CA ALA A 126 -0.28 -6.71 -22.84
C ALA A 126 -0.99 -8.02 -22.50
N SER A 127 -0.67 -8.58 -21.34
CA SER A 127 -1.32 -9.76 -20.78
C SER A 127 -1.48 -9.68 -19.27
N PHE A 128 -2.46 -10.41 -18.75
CA PHE A 128 -2.59 -10.64 -17.31
C PHE A 128 -1.48 -11.56 -16.81
N LYS A 129 -0.94 -11.24 -15.63
CA LYS A 129 0.00 -12.08 -14.90
C LYS A 129 -0.53 -12.25 -13.46
N PRO A 130 -0.84 -13.49 -13.02
CA PRO A 130 -1.21 -13.74 -11.64
C PRO A 130 -0.16 -13.22 -10.65
N LEU A 131 -0.56 -12.71 -9.48
CA LEU A 131 -1.92 -12.69 -8.95
C LEU A 131 -2.80 -11.57 -9.54
N ASN A 132 -2.23 -10.38 -9.79
CA ASN A 132 -3.01 -9.18 -10.10
C ASN A 132 -2.23 -8.15 -10.91
N ASP A 133 -1.30 -8.58 -11.76
CA ASP A 133 -0.49 -7.68 -12.59
C ASP A 133 -0.94 -7.68 -14.04
N VAL A 134 -0.76 -6.53 -14.72
CA VAL A 134 -0.75 -6.45 -16.18
C VAL A 134 0.69 -6.22 -16.61
N VAL A 135 1.16 -6.99 -17.58
CA VAL A 135 2.53 -6.94 -18.08
C VAL A 135 2.56 -6.71 -19.58
N ILE A 136 3.61 -6.06 -20.06
CA ILE A 136 4.00 -5.99 -21.48
C ILE A 136 5.36 -6.68 -21.58
N GLY A 137 5.39 -7.84 -22.24
CA GLY A 137 6.49 -8.79 -22.09
C GLY A 137 6.65 -9.22 -20.63
N HIS A 138 7.80 -8.92 -20.01
CA HIS A 138 8.07 -9.20 -18.60
C HIS A 138 7.92 -7.98 -17.68
N ARG A 139 7.69 -6.79 -18.25
CA ARG A 139 7.61 -5.53 -17.49
C ARG A 139 6.20 -5.28 -17.00
N LYS A 140 6.07 -4.91 -15.74
CA LYS A 140 4.80 -4.51 -15.12
C LYS A 140 4.34 -3.16 -15.70
N ALA A 141 3.10 -3.11 -16.13
CA ALA A 141 2.46 -1.94 -16.72
C ALA A 141 1.26 -1.44 -15.90
N SER A 142 0.94 -2.09 -14.76
CA SER A 142 -0.20 -1.72 -13.92
C SER A 142 0.03 -2.19 -12.50
N GLY A 143 -0.25 -1.34 -11.51
CA GLY A 143 -0.27 -1.67 -10.09
C GLY A 143 -1.71 -1.82 -9.61
N ASN A 144 -2.03 -2.99 -9.01
CA ASN A 144 -3.40 -3.30 -8.61
C ASN A 144 -3.50 -3.83 -7.19
N ALA A 145 -4.68 -3.70 -6.60
CA ALA A 145 -5.02 -4.26 -5.31
C ALA A 145 -6.50 -4.64 -5.28
N LEU A 146 -6.80 -5.81 -4.71
CA LEU A 146 -8.15 -6.29 -4.46
C LEU A 146 -8.36 -6.44 -2.95
N ALA A 147 -9.47 -5.93 -2.45
CA ALA A 147 -9.87 -6.08 -1.06
C ALA A 147 -11.38 -6.19 -0.91
N ASN A 148 -11.81 -6.73 0.23
CA ASN A 148 -13.21 -6.87 0.62
C ASN A 148 -13.44 -6.13 1.92
N MET A 149 -14.43 -5.24 1.95
CA MET A 149 -14.79 -4.49 3.14
C MET A 149 -16.25 -4.02 3.08
N HIS A 150 -16.91 -3.91 4.23
CA HIS A 150 -18.28 -3.39 4.34
C HIS A 150 -19.34 -4.09 3.46
N GLY A 151 -19.13 -5.36 3.10
CA GLY A 151 -20.05 -6.09 2.20
C GLY A 151 -19.84 -5.82 0.71
N ALA A 152 -18.79 -5.08 0.35
CA ALA A 152 -18.39 -4.80 -1.02
C ALA A 152 -16.93 -5.20 -1.27
N SER A 153 -16.66 -5.56 -2.52
CA SER A 153 -15.34 -5.75 -3.09
C SER A 153 -14.93 -4.44 -3.71
N PHE A 154 -13.69 -4.01 -3.48
CA PHE A 154 -13.10 -2.94 -4.25
C PHE A 154 -11.77 -3.37 -4.86
N PHE A 155 -11.60 -3.03 -6.13
CA PHE A 155 -10.41 -3.28 -6.91
C PHE A 155 -9.85 -1.94 -7.38
N VAL A 156 -8.64 -1.63 -6.95
CA VAL A 156 -7.90 -0.44 -7.38
C VAL A 156 -6.90 -0.88 -8.42
N GLY A 157 -6.82 -0.15 -9.52
CA GLY A 157 -5.81 -0.36 -10.54
C GLY A 157 -5.49 0.90 -11.31
N ASN A 158 -4.47 0.82 -12.16
CA ASN A 158 -4.10 1.93 -13.01
C ASN A 158 -3.61 1.49 -14.40
N VAL A 159 -3.61 2.46 -15.32
CA VAL A 159 -2.79 2.47 -16.53
C VAL A 159 -1.68 3.49 -16.30
N ILE A 160 -0.43 3.05 -16.46
CA ILE A 160 0.76 3.89 -16.26
C ILE A 160 1.02 4.63 -17.58
N MET A 161 0.70 5.92 -17.63
CA MET A 161 0.94 6.74 -18.83
C MET A 161 2.42 7.10 -18.94
N ASP A 162 3.01 7.51 -17.81
CA ASP A 162 4.45 7.72 -17.63
C ASP A 162 4.87 7.35 -16.19
N ALA A 163 6.18 7.28 -15.97
CA ALA A 163 6.76 7.02 -14.66
C ALA A 163 8.08 7.79 -14.49
N ASP A 164 8.09 8.78 -13.59
CA ASP A 164 9.32 9.47 -13.17
C ASP A 164 10.11 8.60 -12.18
N VAL A 165 10.91 7.68 -12.73
CA VAL A 165 11.67 6.69 -11.93
C VAL A 165 12.69 7.36 -11.01
N GLU A 166 13.27 8.47 -11.45
CA GLU A 166 14.18 9.28 -10.65
C GLU A 166 13.47 9.83 -9.43
N MET A 167 12.31 10.47 -9.61
CA MET A 167 11.51 11.00 -8.51
C MET A 167 11.05 9.88 -7.57
N MET A 168 10.60 8.74 -8.11
CA MET A 168 10.25 7.55 -7.34
C MET A 168 11.39 7.11 -6.41
N ALA A 169 12.64 7.13 -6.88
CA ALA A 169 13.79 6.77 -6.06
C ALA A 169 14.21 7.89 -5.09
N GLN A 170 14.04 9.16 -5.48
CA GLN A 170 14.45 10.31 -4.67
C GLN A 170 13.60 10.51 -3.42
N VAL A 171 12.30 10.21 -3.50
CA VAL A 171 11.39 10.33 -2.34
C VAL A 171 11.59 9.21 -1.31
N LEU A 172 12.29 8.13 -1.66
CA LEU A 172 12.52 7.01 -0.76
C LEU A 172 13.78 7.21 0.08
N LYS A 173 13.67 6.88 1.36
CA LYS A 173 14.84 6.83 2.23
C LYS A 173 15.64 5.57 1.94
N VAL A 174 16.89 5.74 1.55
CA VAL A 174 17.76 4.64 1.13
C VAL A 174 19.10 4.68 1.86
N PRO A 175 19.78 3.54 2.05
CA PRO A 175 21.04 3.50 2.81
C PRO A 175 22.21 4.25 2.15
N SER A 176 22.18 4.46 0.83
CA SER A 176 23.24 5.14 0.08
C SER A 176 22.78 5.52 -1.32
N GLU A 177 23.47 6.46 -1.96
CA GLU A 177 23.26 6.81 -3.39
C GLU A 177 23.46 5.61 -4.32
N LYS A 178 24.47 4.77 -4.07
CA LYS A 178 24.67 3.53 -4.85
C LYS A 178 23.48 2.57 -4.74
N PHE A 179 22.78 2.56 -3.60
CA PHE A 179 21.55 1.78 -3.46
C PHE A 179 20.40 2.43 -4.24
N ARG A 180 20.32 3.77 -4.25
CA ARG A 180 19.37 4.54 -5.06
C ARG A 180 19.51 4.21 -6.55
N ASP A 181 20.72 4.19 -7.08
CA ASP A 181 20.99 3.86 -8.49
C ASP A 181 20.48 2.47 -8.85
N LYS A 182 20.65 1.49 -7.96
CA LYS A 182 20.12 0.12 -8.15
C LYS A 182 18.60 0.08 -8.17
N ILE A 183 17.92 0.91 -7.37
CA ILE A 183 16.46 1.02 -7.43
C ILE A 183 16.05 1.55 -8.80
N ILE A 184 16.70 2.63 -9.26
CA ILE A 184 16.40 3.23 -10.57
C ILE A 184 16.58 2.21 -11.68
N GLU A 185 17.70 1.48 -11.69
CA GLU A 185 17.98 0.42 -12.67
C GLU A 185 16.91 -0.68 -12.62
N SER A 186 16.60 -1.19 -11.42
CA SER A 186 15.62 -2.26 -11.24
C SER A 186 14.20 -1.84 -11.67
N VAL A 187 13.77 -0.62 -11.34
CA VAL A 187 12.46 -0.11 -11.76
C VAL A 187 12.41 0.05 -13.28
N ARG A 188 13.46 0.58 -13.91
CA ARG A 188 13.57 0.67 -15.38
C ARG A 188 13.62 -0.70 -16.05
N GLU A 189 14.16 -1.72 -15.40
CA GLU A 189 14.18 -3.08 -15.93
C GLU A 189 12.80 -3.73 -15.87
N HIS A 190 12.09 -3.57 -14.75
CA HIS A 190 10.89 -4.37 -14.45
C HIS A 190 9.56 -3.64 -14.63
N MET A 191 9.55 -2.33 -14.87
CA MET A 191 8.34 -1.53 -15.07
C MET A 191 8.30 -0.86 -16.43
N THR A 192 7.12 -0.65 -16.97
CA THR A 192 6.92 0.11 -18.21
C THR A 192 5.69 1.01 -18.13
N SER A 193 5.56 1.88 -19.13
CA SER A 193 4.50 2.87 -19.28
C SER A 193 4.08 2.96 -20.75
N LEU A 194 2.90 3.54 -21.03
CA LEU A 194 2.49 3.82 -22.41
C LEU A 194 3.51 4.69 -23.13
N LYS A 195 4.05 5.72 -22.47
CA LYS A 195 5.06 6.60 -23.08
C LYS A 195 6.30 5.83 -23.53
N ARG A 196 6.78 4.91 -22.69
CA ARG A 196 7.95 4.10 -23.02
C ARG A 196 7.71 3.18 -24.21
N GLU A 197 6.55 2.52 -24.25
CA GLU A 197 6.25 1.55 -25.31
C GLU A 197 5.88 2.23 -26.64
N LEU A 198 5.31 3.44 -26.60
CA LEU A 198 4.85 4.17 -27.78
C LEU A 198 5.83 5.23 -28.29
N GLY A 199 6.80 5.65 -27.46
CA GLY A 199 7.73 6.73 -27.79
C GLY A 199 7.08 8.12 -27.87
N ARG A 200 5.89 8.30 -27.28
CA ARG A 200 5.15 9.58 -27.22
C ARG A 200 4.39 9.71 -25.91
N ASP A 201 4.11 10.94 -25.48
CA ASP A 201 3.19 11.17 -24.37
C ASP A 201 1.76 10.70 -24.71
N VAL A 202 1.04 10.20 -23.71
CA VAL A 202 -0.37 9.81 -23.78
C VAL A 202 -1.14 10.55 -22.70
N THR A 203 -2.25 11.20 -23.05
CA THR A 203 -3.04 11.98 -22.08
C THR A 203 -4.05 11.12 -21.32
N TYR A 204 -4.50 11.66 -20.18
CA TYR A 204 -5.59 11.08 -19.39
C TYR A 204 -6.85 10.83 -20.24
N GLU A 205 -7.22 11.78 -21.08
CA GLU A 205 -8.40 11.70 -21.94
C GLU A 205 -8.23 10.66 -23.05
N GLU A 206 -7.02 10.47 -23.59
CA GLU A 206 -6.74 9.38 -24.53
C GLU A 206 -6.96 8.02 -23.88
N VAL A 207 -6.42 7.81 -22.67
CA VAL A 207 -6.63 6.55 -21.93
C VAL A 207 -8.09 6.36 -21.59
N GLN A 208 -8.77 7.40 -21.07
CA GLN A 208 -10.18 7.33 -20.71
C GLN A 208 -11.08 6.94 -21.89
N LYS A 209 -10.85 7.52 -23.07
CA LYS A 209 -11.61 7.23 -24.30
C LYS A 209 -11.52 5.77 -24.72
N VAL A 210 -10.44 5.09 -24.37
CA VAL A 210 -10.22 3.66 -24.66
C VAL A 210 -10.71 2.78 -23.53
N TYR A 211 -10.41 3.15 -22.29
CA TYR A 211 -10.68 2.34 -21.11
C TYR A 211 -12.18 2.19 -20.82
N LEU A 212 -12.98 3.25 -20.93
CA LEU A 212 -14.41 3.17 -20.60
C LEU A 212 -15.17 2.22 -21.55
N PRO A 213 -15.01 2.29 -22.89
CA PRO A 213 -15.62 1.29 -23.77
C PRO A 213 -15.09 -0.13 -23.54
N ALA A 214 -13.79 -0.29 -23.25
CA ALA A 214 -13.22 -1.60 -22.92
C ALA A 214 -13.86 -2.18 -21.64
N PHE A 215 -14.10 -1.33 -20.63
CA PHE A 215 -14.77 -1.72 -19.40
C PHE A 215 -16.20 -2.21 -19.63
N GLU A 216 -17.00 -1.47 -20.39
CA GLU A 216 -18.37 -1.87 -20.74
C GLU A 216 -18.40 -3.20 -21.52
N ASN A 217 -17.55 -3.32 -22.54
CA ASN A 217 -17.52 -4.49 -23.42
C ASN A 217 -16.99 -5.74 -22.71
N ASP A 218 -15.86 -5.64 -22.01
CA ASP A 218 -15.18 -6.80 -21.41
C ASP A 218 -15.91 -7.35 -20.18
N LEU A 219 -16.64 -6.48 -19.46
CA LEU A 219 -17.40 -6.85 -18.26
C LEU A 219 -18.91 -6.98 -18.52
N GLY A 220 -19.40 -6.63 -19.71
CA GLY A 220 -20.83 -6.73 -20.06
C GLY A 220 -21.73 -5.80 -19.24
N VAL A 221 -21.22 -4.62 -18.90
CA VAL A 221 -21.93 -3.60 -18.11
C VAL A 221 -22.19 -2.35 -18.95
N LYS A 222 -23.15 -1.54 -18.52
CA LYS A 222 -23.40 -0.21 -19.08
C LYS A 222 -23.10 0.83 -18.02
N LEU A 223 -22.27 1.80 -18.35
CA LEU A 223 -21.87 2.89 -17.45
C LEU A 223 -22.85 4.06 -17.56
N GLU A 224 -23.36 4.50 -16.41
CA GLU A 224 -24.22 5.66 -16.28
C GLU A 224 -23.53 6.69 -15.40
N ARG A 225 -23.29 7.90 -15.93
CA ARG A 225 -22.63 8.97 -15.19
C ARG A 225 -23.46 9.35 -13.97
N GLY A 226 -22.80 9.47 -12.83
CA GLY A 226 -23.39 9.90 -11.58
C GLY A 226 -22.43 10.76 -10.77
N GLN A 227 -22.83 11.04 -9.53
CA GLN A 227 -22.03 11.77 -8.55
C GLN A 227 -21.99 10.96 -7.25
N LEU A 228 -21.07 11.34 -6.35
CA LEU A 228 -21.12 10.87 -4.97
C LEU A 228 -22.46 11.27 -4.36
N THR A 229 -23.07 10.35 -3.62
CA THR A 229 -24.24 10.66 -2.80
C THR A 229 -23.81 11.41 -1.54
N ASP A 230 -24.74 12.11 -0.89
CA ASP A 230 -24.47 12.80 0.38
C ASP A 230 -23.94 11.85 1.46
N ALA A 231 -24.41 10.60 1.48
CA ALA A 231 -23.95 9.58 2.42
C ALA A 231 -22.50 9.17 2.14
N GLU A 232 -22.13 8.97 0.87
CA GLU A 232 -20.75 8.66 0.48
C GLU A 232 -19.82 9.85 0.76
N GLN A 233 -20.26 11.08 0.48
CA GLN A 233 -19.49 12.28 0.81
C GLN A 233 -19.26 12.38 2.32
N LYS A 234 -20.29 12.11 3.13
CA LYS A 234 -20.14 12.09 4.59
C LYS A 234 -19.12 11.05 5.07
N HIS A 235 -19.14 9.83 4.50
CA HIS A 235 -18.14 8.81 4.85
C HIS A 235 -16.73 9.23 4.46
N LEU A 236 -16.58 9.92 3.33
CA LEU A 236 -15.30 10.46 2.89
C LEU A 236 -14.78 11.54 3.85
N ASP A 237 -15.66 12.44 4.31
CA ASP A 237 -15.32 13.47 5.30
C ASP A 237 -14.90 12.86 6.64
N GLU A 238 -15.58 11.79 7.09
CA GLU A 238 -15.20 11.02 8.28
C GLU A 238 -13.79 10.39 8.14
N ILE A 239 -13.47 9.86 6.96
CA ILE A 239 -12.14 9.32 6.67
C ILE A 239 -11.08 10.43 6.66
N PHE A 240 -11.40 11.60 6.09
CA PHE A 240 -10.49 12.74 6.04
C PHE A 240 -10.18 13.33 7.42
N ALA A 241 -11.15 13.31 8.34
CA ALA A 241 -10.94 13.76 9.72
C ALA A 241 -9.77 13.01 10.42
N ILE A 242 -9.45 11.81 9.95
CA ILE A 242 -8.32 11.01 10.44
C ILE A 242 -7.13 11.15 9.48
N THR A 243 -7.33 10.83 8.20
CA THR A 243 -6.24 10.63 7.24
C THR A 243 -5.49 11.91 6.83
N LYS A 244 -6.08 13.09 7.03
CA LYS A 244 -5.46 14.40 6.77
C LYS A 244 -4.70 14.97 7.98
N THR A 245 -4.49 14.17 9.02
CA THR A 245 -3.77 14.61 10.24
C THR A 245 -2.31 14.16 10.22
N GLU A 246 -1.44 14.97 10.83
CA GLU A 246 -0.04 14.58 11.10
C GLU A 246 0.02 13.33 11.97
N GLU A 247 -0.91 13.19 12.92
CA GLU A 247 -1.02 12.01 13.78
C GLU A 247 -1.20 10.72 12.97
N TRP A 248 -1.99 10.77 11.89
CA TRP A 248 -2.16 9.63 11.00
C TRP A 248 -0.89 9.30 10.22
N VAL A 249 -0.19 10.31 9.70
CA VAL A 249 1.07 10.13 8.97
C VAL A 249 2.13 9.49 9.89
N HIS A 250 2.20 9.90 11.16
CA HIS A 250 3.15 9.37 12.16
C HIS A 250 2.58 8.26 13.06
N ARG A 251 1.42 7.66 12.72
CA ARG A 251 0.68 6.76 13.64
C ARG A 251 1.48 5.57 14.20
N ARG A 252 2.52 5.12 13.48
CA ARG A 252 3.35 3.97 13.88
C ARG A 252 4.51 4.33 14.79
N THR A 253 4.95 5.59 14.80
CA THR A 253 5.99 6.08 15.69
C THR A 253 5.44 6.73 16.96
N ARG A 254 4.15 7.06 16.97
CA ARG A 254 3.45 7.55 18.16
C ARG A 254 3.56 6.56 19.33
N GLY A 255 4.01 7.06 20.49
CA GLY A 255 4.22 6.26 21.69
C GLY A 255 5.57 5.52 21.72
N HIS A 256 6.38 5.69 20.68
CA HIS A 256 7.70 5.08 20.50
C HIS A 256 8.79 6.12 20.19
N GLU A 257 8.54 7.40 20.50
CA GLU A 257 9.40 8.52 20.10
C GLU A 257 10.83 8.34 20.63
N LYS A 258 10.96 7.93 21.89
CA LYS A 258 12.28 7.63 22.50
C LYS A 258 13.02 6.52 21.77
N LEU A 259 12.31 5.46 21.39
CA LEU A 259 12.88 4.33 20.68
C LEU A 259 13.37 4.76 19.29
N MET A 260 12.57 5.57 18.59
CA MET A 260 12.89 6.08 17.27
C MET A 260 14.06 7.07 17.28
N ASP A 261 14.13 7.96 18.28
CA ASP A 261 15.24 8.90 18.50
C ASP A 261 16.58 8.19 18.74
N MET A 262 16.53 6.99 19.31
CA MET A 262 17.71 6.15 19.55
C MET A 262 17.99 5.19 18.38
N SER A 263 17.04 4.98 17.46
CA SER A 263 17.23 4.08 16.31
C SER A 263 18.35 4.58 15.39
N GLY A 264 19.13 3.67 14.81
CA GLY A 264 20.29 4.00 13.98
C GLY A 264 21.51 4.55 14.74
N LYS A 265 21.37 4.97 16.01
CA LYS A 265 22.50 5.23 16.90
C LYS A 265 22.94 3.88 17.44
N ARG A 266 24.13 3.41 17.02
CA ARG A 266 24.79 2.21 17.58
C ARG A 266 25.25 2.50 19.01
N THR A 267 24.31 2.76 19.90
CA THR A 267 24.57 3.01 21.30
C THR A 267 24.26 1.74 22.06
N LYS A 268 25.28 0.90 22.20
CA LYS A 268 25.54 0.40 23.54
C LYS A 268 25.96 1.64 24.34
N VAL A 269 25.45 1.82 25.56
CA VAL A 269 26.16 2.40 26.73
C VAL A 269 25.18 3.04 27.73
N MET A 270 25.44 2.70 29.01
CA MET A 270 24.79 3.13 30.26
C MET A 270 23.41 2.53 30.55
N SER A 271 23.32 1.71 31.61
CA SER A 271 22.11 1.14 32.25
C SER A 271 21.55 -0.22 31.80
N GLY A 272 22.19 -0.95 30.87
CA GLY A 272 21.73 -2.30 30.47
C GLY A 272 20.61 -2.31 29.42
N LEU A 273 20.27 -1.16 28.85
CA LEU A 273 19.38 -1.01 27.71
C LEU A 273 20.13 -1.27 26.39
N ILE A 274 19.56 -2.10 25.51
CA ILE A 274 20.05 -2.42 24.17
C ILE A 274 19.02 -1.96 23.15
N ILE A 275 19.42 -1.20 22.14
CA ILE A 275 18.58 -0.87 20.99
C ILE A 275 18.97 -1.78 19.83
N ALA A 276 17.98 -2.44 19.24
CA ALA A 276 18.14 -3.46 18.22
C ALA A 276 17.22 -3.16 17.04
N GLU A 277 17.70 -3.39 15.82
CA GLU A 277 16.90 -3.27 14.61
C GLU A 277 17.25 -4.37 13.60
N ALA A 278 16.24 -4.86 12.89
CA ALA A 278 16.43 -5.78 11.78
C ALA A 278 15.27 -5.73 10.79
N ASP A 279 15.62 -6.12 9.57
CA ASP A 279 14.73 -6.37 8.45
C ASP A 279 14.73 -7.86 8.14
N LEU A 280 13.55 -8.41 7.88
CA LEU A 280 13.37 -9.77 7.38
C LEU A 280 12.45 -9.74 6.17
N LYS A 281 12.95 -10.26 5.03
CA LYS A 281 12.17 -10.41 3.81
C LYS A 281 11.64 -11.84 3.74
N SER A 282 10.34 -12.00 3.96
CA SER A 282 9.55 -13.19 3.62
C SER A 282 8.91 -12.94 2.25
N ASP A 283 7.63 -13.25 2.05
CA ASP A 283 6.89 -12.75 0.87
C ASP A 283 6.80 -11.20 0.89
N LYS A 284 6.61 -10.65 2.09
CA LYS A 284 6.64 -9.23 2.42
C LYS A 284 7.76 -8.92 3.42
N LEU A 285 8.15 -7.66 3.47
CA LEU A 285 9.13 -7.12 4.41
C LEU A 285 8.46 -6.92 5.77
N VAL A 286 9.04 -7.50 6.81
CA VAL A 286 8.81 -7.12 8.20
C VAL A 286 10.09 -6.52 8.75
N ARG A 287 9.96 -5.43 9.50
CA ARG A 287 11.02 -4.71 10.18
C ARG A 287 10.63 -4.58 11.64
N THR A 288 11.62 -4.70 12.52
CA THR A 288 11.45 -4.38 13.93
C THR A 288 12.52 -3.42 14.40
N THR A 289 12.14 -2.50 15.28
CA THR A 289 13.04 -1.74 16.14
C THR A 289 12.57 -2.02 17.57
N LEU A 290 13.47 -2.37 18.48
CA LEU A 290 13.13 -2.67 19.87
C LEU A 290 14.20 -2.21 20.86
N SER A 291 13.77 -1.88 22.07
CA SER A 291 14.63 -1.74 23.23
C SER A 291 14.53 -2.98 24.11
N ILE A 292 15.66 -3.49 24.56
CA ILE A 292 15.77 -4.67 25.42
C ILE A 292 16.45 -4.24 26.72
N LYS A 293 15.83 -4.53 27.86
CA LYS A 293 16.36 -4.25 29.19
C LYS A 293 16.28 -5.51 30.05
N ASP A 294 17.40 -5.89 30.65
CA ASP A 294 17.48 -7.06 31.54
C ASP A 294 16.89 -8.34 30.90
N ASP A 295 17.19 -8.57 29.61
CA ASP A 295 16.69 -9.69 28.78
C ASP A 295 15.16 -9.71 28.56
N HIS A 296 14.48 -8.57 28.74
CA HIS A 296 13.06 -8.38 28.43
C HIS A 296 12.86 -7.27 27.40
N ILE A 297 11.79 -7.36 26.60
CA ILE A 297 11.39 -6.32 25.66
C ILE A 297 10.85 -5.13 26.46
N ASP A 298 11.55 -4.01 26.44
CA ASP A 298 11.13 -2.76 27.10
C ASP A 298 10.15 -1.98 26.21
N ASP A 299 10.49 -1.84 24.93
CA ASP A 299 9.63 -1.27 23.89
C ASP A 299 9.90 -1.94 22.54
N ILE A 300 8.91 -1.94 21.65
CA ILE A 300 9.00 -2.58 20.32
C ILE A 300 8.06 -1.91 19.32
N VAL A 301 8.59 -1.67 18.11
CA VAL A 301 7.84 -1.26 16.93
C VAL A 301 8.09 -2.25 15.80
N ILE A 302 7.03 -2.89 15.35
CA ILE A 302 6.94 -3.74 14.18
C ILE A 302 6.31 -2.93 13.04
N SER A 303 6.94 -3.01 11.88
CA SER A 303 6.54 -2.29 10.68
C SER A 303 6.84 -3.10 9.42
N GLY A 304 6.33 -2.67 8.27
CA GLY A 304 6.61 -3.34 7.00
C GLY A 304 5.59 -3.06 5.92
N ASP A 305 5.75 -3.75 4.79
CA ASP A 305 4.85 -3.66 3.62
C ASP A 305 3.82 -4.82 3.56
N PHE A 306 3.70 -5.59 4.65
CA PHE A 306 2.70 -6.65 4.81
C PHE A 306 1.31 -6.11 5.14
N PHE A 307 0.31 -6.99 5.06
CA PHE A 307 -1.07 -6.66 5.35
C PHE A 307 -1.50 -7.27 6.69
N ILE A 308 -2.21 -6.49 7.50
CA ILE A 308 -2.83 -6.96 8.74
C ILE A 308 -4.24 -6.37 8.84
N ALA A 309 -5.18 -7.16 9.35
CA ALA A 309 -6.56 -6.75 9.57
C ALA A 309 -7.06 -7.30 10.91
N PRO A 310 -7.71 -6.48 11.77
CA PRO A 310 -7.87 -5.02 11.67
C PRO A 310 -6.56 -4.22 11.60
N ILE A 311 -6.65 -2.95 11.14
CA ILE A 311 -5.47 -2.08 10.95
C ILE A 311 -4.76 -1.68 12.26
N ASP A 312 -5.46 -1.81 13.39
CA ASP A 312 -4.94 -1.50 14.73
C ASP A 312 -4.39 -2.74 15.46
N SER A 313 -4.42 -3.92 14.82
CA SER A 313 -3.92 -5.15 15.43
C SER A 313 -2.40 -5.18 15.62
N LEU A 314 -1.63 -4.44 14.82
CA LEU A 314 -0.17 -4.40 14.99
C LEU A 314 0.25 -3.68 16.29
N PRO A 315 -0.30 -2.48 16.61
CA PRO A 315 -0.16 -1.88 17.94
C PRO A 315 -0.53 -2.80 19.12
N GLU A 316 -1.61 -3.58 18.99
CA GLU A 316 -2.05 -4.51 20.04
C GLU A 316 -1.05 -5.66 20.24
N LEU A 317 -0.49 -6.19 19.14
CA LEU A 317 0.56 -7.19 19.20
C LEU A 317 1.82 -6.64 19.90
N GLU A 318 2.25 -5.43 19.54
CA GLU A 318 3.40 -4.77 20.17
C GLU A 318 3.22 -4.67 21.68
N ASN A 319 2.05 -4.22 22.14
CA ASN A 319 1.72 -4.15 23.56
C ASN A 319 1.70 -5.50 24.26
N THR A 320 1.31 -6.57 23.55
CA THR A 320 1.34 -7.95 24.06
C THR A 320 2.78 -8.47 24.27
N LEU A 321 3.72 -7.98 23.46
CA LEU A 321 5.13 -8.37 23.51
C LEU A 321 5.95 -7.56 24.52
N LYS A 322 5.52 -6.34 24.88
CA LYS A 322 6.19 -5.53 25.90
C LYS A 322 6.21 -6.26 27.25
N GLY A 323 7.38 -6.25 27.89
CA GLY A 323 7.65 -6.93 29.16
C GLY A 323 7.89 -8.43 29.05
N LYS A 324 7.75 -9.05 27.86
CA LYS A 324 8.08 -10.46 27.65
C LYS A 324 9.59 -10.67 27.67
N LYS A 325 10.02 -11.84 28.15
CA LYS A 325 11.42 -12.22 28.10
C LYS A 325 11.84 -12.46 26.65
N MET A 326 13.11 -12.23 26.34
CA MET A 326 13.76 -12.58 25.07
C MET A 326 13.98 -14.10 24.97
N ASP A 327 12.90 -14.86 25.12
CA ASP A 327 12.80 -16.31 25.01
C ASP A 327 11.94 -16.67 23.78
N ARG A 328 12.42 -17.60 22.97
CA ARG A 328 11.81 -17.88 21.66
C ARG A 328 10.44 -18.53 21.80
N ASP A 329 10.27 -19.44 22.76
CA ASP A 329 9.02 -20.16 22.96
C ASP A 329 7.97 -19.26 23.62
N GLU A 330 8.38 -18.40 24.55
CA GLU A 330 7.49 -17.41 25.17
C GLU A 330 6.94 -16.43 24.13
N LEU A 331 7.81 -15.87 23.28
CA LEU A 331 7.40 -14.91 22.25
C LEU A 331 6.54 -15.59 21.18
N LEU A 332 6.90 -16.79 20.72
CA LEU A 332 6.10 -17.52 19.73
C LEU A 332 4.71 -17.87 20.28
N THR A 333 4.62 -18.26 21.55
CA THR A 333 3.33 -18.51 22.21
C THR A 333 2.48 -17.25 22.27
N ALA A 334 3.08 -16.10 22.60
CA ALA A 334 2.38 -14.82 22.64
C ALA A 334 1.87 -14.38 21.25
N VAL A 335 2.73 -14.45 20.23
CA VAL A 335 2.37 -14.08 18.85
C VAL A 335 1.28 -15.01 18.30
N ASN A 336 1.40 -16.33 18.49
CA ASN A 336 0.39 -17.28 18.05
C ASN A 336 -0.94 -17.12 18.80
N GLY A 337 -0.88 -16.88 20.12
CA GLY A 337 -2.06 -16.58 20.92
C GLY A 337 -2.78 -15.32 20.44
N PHE A 338 -2.03 -14.28 20.06
CA PHE A 338 -2.58 -13.06 19.49
C PHE A 338 -3.34 -13.33 18.18
N PHE A 339 -2.72 -13.98 17.20
CA PHE A 339 -3.40 -14.25 15.92
C PHE A 339 -4.55 -15.27 16.05
N ALA A 340 -4.45 -16.22 16.98
CA ALA A 340 -5.54 -17.13 17.30
C ALA A 340 -6.79 -16.40 17.87
N SER A 341 -6.63 -15.18 18.41
CA SER A 341 -7.74 -14.37 18.91
C SER A 341 -8.60 -13.71 17.82
N GLY A 342 -8.13 -13.69 16.56
CA GLY A 342 -8.91 -13.16 15.44
C GLY A 342 -8.16 -12.36 14.37
N PRO A 343 -7.13 -11.54 14.70
CA PRO A 343 -6.38 -10.77 13.71
C PRO A 343 -5.81 -11.64 12.60
N LYS A 344 -5.79 -11.12 11.38
CA LYS A 344 -5.27 -11.80 10.20
C LYS A 344 -4.06 -11.06 9.65
N VAL A 345 -3.01 -11.79 9.31
CA VAL A 345 -1.79 -11.27 8.70
C VAL A 345 -1.51 -11.98 7.38
N PHE A 346 -1.06 -11.23 6.38
CA PHE A 346 -0.74 -11.74 5.05
C PHE A 346 0.61 -11.21 4.56
N GLY A 347 1.40 -12.09 3.95
CA GLY A 347 2.74 -11.80 3.44
C GLY A 347 3.86 -12.02 4.46
N VAL A 348 3.52 -12.24 5.73
CA VAL A 348 4.44 -12.65 6.79
C VAL A 348 3.73 -13.66 7.70
N LYS A 349 4.49 -14.57 8.28
CA LYS A 349 3.99 -15.58 9.22
C LYS A 349 4.25 -15.13 10.67
N PRO A 350 3.49 -15.63 11.66
CA PRO A 350 3.79 -15.42 13.08
C PRO A 350 5.24 -15.69 13.45
N GLU A 351 5.83 -16.73 12.86
CA GLU A 351 7.23 -17.11 13.09
C GLU A 351 8.21 -16.06 12.54
N ASP A 352 7.88 -15.40 11.43
CA ASP A 352 8.71 -14.34 10.84
C ASP A 352 8.81 -13.13 11.79
N ILE A 353 7.76 -12.86 12.58
CA ILE A 353 7.75 -11.79 13.58
C ILE A 353 8.72 -12.11 14.73
N VAL A 354 8.70 -13.35 15.22
CA VAL A 354 9.65 -13.78 16.25
C VAL A 354 11.07 -13.78 15.70
N GLU A 355 11.25 -14.26 14.46
CA GLU A 355 12.56 -14.35 13.82
C GLU A 355 13.19 -12.97 13.61
N VAL A 356 12.43 -11.96 13.18
CA VAL A 356 12.97 -10.61 13.01
C VAL A 356 13.36 -9.97 14.36
N ILE A 357 12.67 -10.29 15.45
CA ILE A 357 13.04 -9.86 16.82
C ILE A 357 14.39 -10.44 17.23
N PHE A 358 14.60 -11.75 17.03
CA PHE A 358 15.89 -12.37 17.34
C PHE A 358 17.00 -11.90 16.41
N LYS A 359 16.72 -11.73 15.12
CA LYS A 359 17.68 -11.14 14.17
C LYS A 359 18.11 -9.75 14.60
N ALA A 360 17.19 -8.92 15.09
CA ALA A 360 17.51 -7.59 15.62
C ALA A 360 18.41 -7.68 16.86
N ARG A 361 18.08 -8.57 17.80
CA ARG A 361 18.93 -8.85 18.98
C ARG A 361 20.33 -9.26 18.55
N ASP A 362 20.47 -10.22 17.65
CA ASP A 362 21.77 -10.77 17.24
C ASP A 362 22.62 -9.71 16.51
N ASN A 363 22.00 -8.88 15.67
CA ASN A 363 22.66 -7.72 15.06
C ASN A 363 23.23 -6.76 16.10
N SER A 364 22.57 -6.59 17.25
CA SER A 364 23.05 -5.71 18.33
C SER A 364 24.18 -6.33 19.15
N VAL A 365 24.26 -7.66 19.24
CA VAL A 365 25.33 -8.38 19.97
C VAL A 365 26.62 -8.47 19.15
N GLY A 366 26.52 -8.65 17.83
CA GLY A 366 27.68 -8.73 16.92
C GLY A 366 28.48 -7.44 16.76
N VAL A 367 27.98 -6.31 17.27
CA VAL A 367 28.66 -4.99 17.25
C VAL A 367 29.49 -4.75 18.52
N VAL A 368 29.45 -5.69 19.47
CA VAL A 368 30.14 -5.62 20.77
C VAL A 368 31.47 -6.40 20.77
N GLY A 369 31.71 -7.22 19.75
CA GLY A 369 32.92 -8.06 19.61
C GLY A 369 34.12 -7.31 19.06
#